data_AF-A0A2P6S1F5-F1
#
_entry.id   AF-A0A2P6S1F5-F1
#
_cell.length_a   1.000
_cell.length_b   1.000
_cell.length_c   1.000
_cell.angle_alpha   90.00
_cell.angle_beta   90.00
_cell.angle_gamma   90.00
#
_symmetry.space_group_name_H-M   'P 1'
#
loop_
_entity.id
_entity.type
_entity.pdbx_description
1 polymer ?
#
loop_
_entity_poly.entity_id
_entity_poly.type
_entity_poly.pdbx_seq_one_letter_code
_entity_poly.pdbx_strand_id
1 'polypeptide(L)'
;MASKSIFSVTVLLLFLAVGSNAGGIAVYWGQNGNEGTLAETCASGNYKFVNIAFLSSFGNGQTPSINLAGHCDPSTNEYTKLSPEIKSCQAKGIKVILSIGGAAGSYSLASSDNARQVATYLWNNFLGGHSSSRPLGDAVLDGVDFDIEGGD
;
A
#
# COMPACT_ATOMS: atom_id res chain seq x y z
N MET A 1 48.76 -28.15 -1.77
CA MET A 1 48.40 -26.71 -1.93
C MET A 1 47.11 -26.50 -2.73
N ALA A 2 46.87 -27.21 -3.84
CA ALA A 2 45.69 -27.04 -4.71
C ALA A 2 44.32 -27.16 -4.01
N SER A 3 44.12 -28.14 -3.11
CA SER A 3 42.84 -28.36 -2.42
C SER A 3 42.38 -27.20 -1.52
N LYS A 4 43.31 -26.54 -0.81
CA LYS A 4 43.01 -25.35 0.00
C LYS A 4 42.60 -24.15 -0.86
N SER A 5 43.23 -24.02 -2.04
CA SER A 5 42.94 -22.95 -2.99
C SER A 5 41.56 -23.11 -3.63
N ILE A 6 41.17 -24.35 -3.98
CA ILE A 6 39.84 -24.66 -4.53
C ILE A 6 38.76 -24.34 -3.49
N PHE A 7 38.92 -24.80 -2.24
CA PHE A 7 37.96 -24.55 -1.17
C PHE A 7 37.75 -23.05 -0.91
N SER A 8 38.82 -22.26 -0.92
CA SER A 8 38.75 -20.81 -0.70
C SER A 8 38.02 -20.08 -1.85
N VAL A 9 38.18 -20.52 -3.09
CA VAL A 9 37.49 -19.96 -4.26
C VAL A 9 36.00 -20.33 -4.23
N THR A 10 35.65 -21.56 -3.83
CA THR A 10 34.24 -21.99 -3.73
C THR A 10 33.48 -21.20 -2.67
N VAL A 11 34.11 -20.94 -1.52
CA VAL A 11 33.52 -20.12 -0.44
C VAL A 11 33.31 -18.67 -0.88
N LEU A 12 34.26 -18.07 -1.59
CA LEU A 12 34.12 -16.69 -2.10
C LEU A 12 32.99 -16.57 -3.14
N LEU A 13 32.84 -17.56 -4.02
CA LEU A 13 31.72 -17.62 -4.99
C LEU A 13 30.37 -17.79 -4.29
N LEU A 14 30.31 -18.55 -3.19
CA LEU A 14 29.11 -18.67 -2.36
C LEU A 14 28.73 -17.34 -1.69
N PHE A 15 29.69 -16.57 -1.16
CA PHE A 15 29.41 -15.23 -0.62
C PHE A 15 28.97 -14.22 -1.68
N LEU A 16 29.46 -14.33 -2.92
CA LEU A 16 29.01 -13.51 -4.05
C LEU A 16 27.62 -13.95 -4.57
N ALA A 17 27.27 -15.23 -4.43
CA ALA A 17 25.95 -15.76 -4.78
C ALA A 17 24.87 -15.41 -3.74
N VAL A 18 25.28 -15.20 -2.48
CA VAL A 18 24.42 -14.62 -1.44
C VAL A 18 24.34 -13.11 -1.70
N GLY A 19 23.41 -12.71 -2.58
CA GLY A 19 23.11 -11.30 -2.78
C GLY A 19 22.86 -10.61 -1.44
N SER A 20 23.41 -9.39 -1.27
CA SER A 20 23.04 -8.54 -0.14
C SER A 20 21.53 -8.27 -0.21
N ASN A 21 20.81 -8.44 0.91
CA ASN A 21 19.43 -7.94 1.02
C ASN A 21 19.49 -6.41 1.05
N ALA A 22 19.60 -5.79 -0.12
CA ALA A 22 19.40 -4.35 -0.25
C ALA A 22 18.00 -4.01 0.26
N GLY A 23 17.89 -2.92 1.01
CA GLY A 23 16.59 -2.42 1.50
C GLY A 23 15.63 -2.13 0.34
N GLY A 24 14.34 -2.07 0.65
CA GLY A 24 13.31 -1.65 -0.30
C GLY A 24 13.02 -0.16 -0.19
N ILE A 25 12.66 0.47 -1.31
CA ILE A 25 12.11 1.83 -1.32
C ILE A 25 10.59 1.72 -1.20
N ALA A 26 10.02 2.49 -0.28
CA ALA A 26 8.58 2.71 -0.16
C ALA A 26 8.24 4.11 -0.69
N VAL A 27 7.09 4.24 -1.35
CA VAL A 27 6.63 5.53 -1.89
C VAL A 27 5.15 5.73 -1.58
N TYR A 28 4.74 6.97 -1.30
CA TYR A 28 3.34 7.36 -1.26
C TYR A 28 2.89 7.76 -2.66
N TRP A 29 1.70 7.30 -3.04
CA TRP A 29 1.06 7.61 -4.33
C TRP A 29 -0.41 7.97 -4.09
N GLY A 30 -0.93 8.95 -4.81
CA GLY A 30 -2.37 9.26 -4.86
C GLY A 30 -2.73 10.70 -4.51
N GLN A 31 -1.78 11.56 -4.14
CA GLN A 31 -2.08 12.93 -3.73
C GLN A 31 -1.78 13.99 -4.79
N ASN A 32 -1.38 13.59 -6.00
CA ASN A 32 -1.23 14.50 -7.13
C ASN A 32 -1.62 13.81 -8.44
N GLY A 33 -2.69 14.26 -9.09
CA GLY A 33 -3.18 13.65 -10.35
C GLY A 33 -2.17 13.69 -11.52
N ASN A 34 -1.07 14.43 -11.39
CA ASN A 34 0.01 14.49 -12.38
C ASN A 34 1.21 13.58 -12.04
N GLU A 35 1.13 12.75 -11.00
CA GLU A 35 2.22 11.86 -10.57
C GLU A 35 2.31 10.54 -11.37
N GLY A 36 1.45 10.40 -12.39
CA GLY A 36 1.31 9.17 -13.17
C GLY A 36 0.38 8.16 -12.51
N THR A 37 0.03 7.12 -13.26
CA THR A 37 -0.82 6.03 -12.78
C THR A 37 -0.11 5.15 -11.73
N LEU A 38 -0.88 4.37 -10.98
CA LEU A 38 -0.32 3.40 -10.03
C LEU A 38 0.45 2.32 -10.80
N ALA A 39 -0.08 1.89 -11.95
CA ALA A 39 0.61 0.94 -12.83
C ALA A 39 1.97 1.46 -13.34
N GLU A 40 2.07 2.72 -13.75
CA GLU A 40 3.34 3.34 -14.15
C GLU A 40 4.33 3.44 -12.99
N THR A 41 3.86 3.85 -11.81
CA THR A 41 4.65 3.89 -10.57
C THR A 41 5.29 2.53 -10.29
N CYS A 42 4.50 1.46 -10.36
CA CYS A 42 4.97 0.09 -10.15
C CYS A 42 5.84 -0.44 -11.29
N ALA A 43 5.61 0.00 -12.54
CA ALA A 43 6.41 -0.38 -13.69
C ALA A 43 7.81 0.26 -13.70
N SER A 44 8.04 1.33 -12.92
CA SER A 44 9.35 2.00 -12.81
C SER A 44 10.47 1.07 -12.32
N GLY A 45 10.14 0.02 -11.57
CA GLY A 45 11.11 -0.90 -10.97
C GLY A 45 11.82 -0.35 -9.72
N ASN A 46 11.47 0.87 -9.27
CA ASN A 46 12.16 1.54 -8.17
C ASN A 46 11.67 1.11 -6.78
N TYR A 47 10.43 0.62 -6.67
CA TYR A 47 9.73 0.50 -5.39
C TYR A 47 9.47 -0.96 -5.01
N LYS A 48 9.56 -1.24 -3.70
CA LYS A 48 9.11 -2.51 -3.10
C LYS A 48 7.76 -2.38 -2.41
N PHE A 49 7.40 -1.15 -2.00
CA PHE A 49 6.15 -0.82 -1.33
C PHE A 49 5.56 0.43 -1.96
N VAL A 50 4.24 0.43 -2.17
CA VAL A 50 3.47 1.61 -2.56
C VAL A 50 2.34 1.80 -1.56
N ASN A 51 2.35 2.94 -0.89
CA ASN A 51 1.31 3.36 0.04
C ASN A 51 0.29 4.21 -0.73
N ILE A 52 -0.92 3.69 -0.94
CA ILE A 52 -2.03 4.42 -1.53
C ILE A 52 -2.55 5.41 -0.50
N ALA A 53 -2.39 6.70 -0.80
CA ALA A 53 -2.69 7.82 0.07
C ALA A 53 -3.91 8.58 -0.45
N PHE A 54 -5.01 8.75 0.30
CA PHE A 54 -5.25 8.31 1.68
C PHE A 54 -6.72 7.91 1.91
N LEU A 55 -6.96 7.03 2.89
CA LEU A 55 -8.23 7.03 3.62
C LEU A 55 -8.18 8.18 4.64
N SER A 56 -8.63 9.37 4.23
CA SER A 56 -8.44 10.63 4.96
C SER A 56 -9.62 11.01 5.86
N SER A 57 -10.69 10.22 5.87
CA SER A 57 -11.78 10.37 6.84
C SER A 57 -12.20 9.01 7.38
N PHE A 58 -12.29 8.88 8.70
CA PHE A 58 -12.76 7.67 9.40
C PHE A 58 -12.94 7.94 10.91
N GLY A 59 -13.67 7.05 11.58
CA GLY A 59 -13.88 7.11 13.02
C GLY A 59 -14.97 8.11 13.43
N ASN A 60 -15.29 8.19 14.73
CA ASN A 60 -16.30 9.08 15.29
C ASN A 60 -17.68 9.06 14.57
N GLY A 61 -18.10 7.89 14.08
CA GLY A 61 -19.38 7.72 13.38
C GLY A 61 -19.41 8.22 11.93
N GLN A 62 -18.29 8.71 11.41
CA GLN A 62 -18.16 9.12 10.01
C GLN A 62 -18.14 7.91 9.07
N THR A 63 -18.68 8.07 7.88
CA THR A 63 -18.48 7.11 6.78
C THR A 63 -17.04 7.25 6.30
N PRO A 64 -16.22 6.18 6.33
CA PRO A 64 -14.85 6.32 5.89
C PRO A 64 -14.76 6.66 4.40
N SER A 65 -13.83 7.56 4.05
CA SER A 65 -13.71 8.07 2.69
C SER A 65 -12.25 8.12 2.23
N ILE A 66 -12.04 7.71 0.99
CA ILE A 66 -10.75 7.78 0.32
C ILE A 66 -10.66 9.09 -0.48
N ASN A 67 -9.49 9.72 -0.47
CA ASN A 67 -9.16 10.84 -1.33
C ASN A 67 -7.88 10.51 -2.09
N LEU A 68 -7.97 10.46 -3.43
CA LEU A 68 -6.83 10.25 -4.32
C LEU A 68 -6.62 11.46 -5.24
N ALA A 69 -6.82 12.67 -4.70
CA ALA A 69 -6.68 13.92 -5.40
C ALA A 69 -7.34 13.90 -6.80
N GLY A 70 -6.55 14.08 -7.86
CA GLY A 70 -7.04 14.12 -9.24
C GLY A 70 -7.11 12.78 -9.96
N HIS A 71 -6.80 11.65 -9.30
CA HIS A 71 -6.75 10.33 -9.95
C HIS A 71 -8.13 9.70 -10.18
N CYS A 72 -9.10 10.02 -9.33
CA CYS A 72 -10.45 9.48 -9.47
C CYS A 72 -11.48 10.49 -8.97
N ASP A 73 -12.60 10.58 -9.67
CA ASP A 73 -13.76 11.33 -9.21
C ASP A 73 -14.68 10.43 -8.35
N PRO A 74 -14.93 10.78 -7.09
CA PRO A 74 -15.84 10.02 -6.21
C PRO A 74 -17.29 10.01 -6.69
N SER A 75 -17.71 10.95 -7.53
CA SER A 75 -19.07 11.00 -8.08
C SER A 75 -19.33 9.99 -9.21
N THR A 76 -18.27 9.40 -9.79
CA THR A 76 -18.35 8.54 -10.97
C THR A 76 -17.91 7.09 -10.72
N ASN A 77 -17.61 6.72 -9.46
CA ASN A 77 -17.17 5.36 -9.07
C ASN A 77 -15.87 4.90 -9.77
N GLU A 78 -15.03 5.85 -10.20
CA GLU A 78 -13.82 5.58 -10.99
C GLU A 78 -12.70 4.89 -10.21
N TYR A 79 -12.76 4.87 -8.88
CA TYR A 79 -11.80 4.17 -8.04
C TYR A 79 -11.67 2.67 -8.34
N THR A 80 -12.73 2.05 -8.87
CA THR A 80 -12.70 0.63 -9.28
C THR A 80 -11.69 0.36 -10.40
N LYS A 81 -11.30 1.38 -11.17
CA LYS A 81 -10.23 1.30 -12.18
C LYS A 81 -8.86 1.00 -11.57
N LEU A 82 -8.66 1.23 -10.27
CA LEU A 82 -7.38 0.95 -9.60
C LEU A 82 -7.17 -0.53 -9.27
N SER A 83 -8.23 -1.34 -9.15
CA SER A 83 -8.09 -2.78 -8.88
C SER A 83 -7.11 -3.50 -9.84
N PRO A 84 -7.23 -3.38 -11.17
CA PRO A 84 -6.26 -3.99 -12.09
C PRO A 84 -4.85 -3.43 -11.94
N GLU A 85 -4.68 -2.14 -11.60
CA GLU A 85 -3.36 -1.54 -11.39
C GLU A 85 -2.70 -2.06 -10.11
N ILE A 86 -3.46 -2.19 -9.02
CA ILE A 86 -3.01 -2.82 -7.78
C ILE A 86 -2.54 -4.24 -8.05
N LYS A 87 -3.34 -5.04 -8.76
CA LYS A 87 -2.97 -6.42 -9.13
C LYS A 87 -1.72 -6.46 -10.01
N SER A 88 -1.53 -5.49 -10.90
CA SER A 88 -0.32 -5.34 -11.72
C SER A 88 0.94 -5.08 -10.87
N CYS A 89 0.85 -4.22 -9.85
CA CYS A 89 1.91 -4.02 -8.87
C CYS A 89 2.24 -5.31 -8.10
N GLN A 90 1.21 -5.98 -7.59
CA GLN A 90 1.35 -7.22 -6.81
C GLN A 90 1.99 -8.35 -7.65
N ALA A 91 1.62 -8.47 -8.92
CA ALA A 91 2.22 -9.43 -9.86
C ALA A 91 3.73 -9.17 -10.08
N LYS A 92 4.22 -7.95 -9.82
CA LYS A 92 5.65 -7.59 -9.85
C LYS A 92 6.34 -7.79 -8.50
N GLY A 93 5.64 -8.34 -7.50
CA GLY A 93 6.15 -8.53 -6.15
C GLY A 93 6.21 -7.24 -5.32
N ILE A 94 5.53 -6.17 -5.77
CA ILE A 94 5.41 -4.90 -5.03
C ILE A 94 4.24 -5.02 -4.06
N LYS A 95 4.46 -4.62 -2.81
CA LYS A 95 3.42 -4.57 -1.78
C LYS A 95 2.61 -3.29 -1.92
N VAL A 96 1.29 -3.42 -2.04
CA VAL A 96 0.39 -2.28 -2.15
C VAL A 96 -0.42 -2.16 -0.86
N ILE A 97 -0.25 -1.05 -0.17
CA ILE A 97 -0.71 -0.84 1.21
C ILE A 97 -1.64 0.37 1.22
N LEU A 98 -2.77 0.30 1.92
CA LEU A 98 -3.61 1.49 2.12
C LEU A 98 -3.04 2.32 3.26
N SER A 99 -2.77 3.60 3.03
CA SER A 99 -2.45 4.53 4.10
C SER A 99 -3.71 5.21 4.64
N ILE A 100 -3.88 5.18 5.96
CA ILE A 100 -4.96 5.87 6.67
C ILE A 100 -4.39 7.12 7.36
N GLY A 101 -5.12 8.24 7.29
CA GLY A 101 -4.72 9.50 7.92
C GLY A 101 -4.23 10.53 6.90
N GLY A 102 -2.98 10.94 7.04
CA GLY A 102 -2.31 12.00 6.27
C GLY A 102 -2.48 13.40 6.86
N ALA A 103 -1.65 14.35 6.44
CA ALA A 103 -1.60 15.72 6.97
C ALA A 103 -2.93 16.49 6.93
N ALA A 104 -3.82 16.14 5.99
CA ALA A 104 -5.13 16.75 5.84
C ALA A 104 -6.21 15.66 5.88
N GLY A 105 -7.21 15.82 6.75
CA GLY A 105 -8.27 14.84 6.91
C GLY A 105 -9.12 15.10 8.14
N SER A 106 -10.12 14.24 8.37
CA SER A 106 -10.92 14.23 9.60
C SER A 106 -10.97 12.81 10.12
N TYR A 107 -10.11 12.52 11.08
CA TYR A 107 -10.00 11.19 11.65
C TYR A 107 -9.66 11.24 13.13
N SER A 108 -10.36 10.42 13.93
CA SER A 108 -10.06 10.19 15.35
C SER A 108 -10.80 8.93 15.80
N LEU A 109 -10.30 8.28 16.85
CA LEU A 109 -10.90 7.07 17.42
C LEU A 109 -11.36 7.35 18.85
N ALA A 110 -12.64 7.68 19.05
CA ALA A 110 -13.17 8.03 20.37
C ALA A 110 -13.17 6.87 21.40
N SER A 111 -13.03 5.62 20.98
CA SER A 111 -13.03 4.47 21.87
C SER A 111 -12.44 3.21 21.23
N SER A 112 -12.15 2.19 22.05
CA SER A 112 -11.72 0.89 21.55
C SER A 112 -12.79 0.19 20.68
N ASP A 113 -14.07 0.44 20.95
CA ASP A 113 -15.17 -0.08 20.12
C ASP A 113 -15.17 0.60 18.74
N ASN A 114 -14.93 1.92 18.71
CA ASN A 114 -14.81 2.63 17.44
C ASN A 114 -13.57 2.17 16.64
N ALA A 115 -12.45 1.91 17.31
CA ALA A 115 -11.28 1.31 16.67
C ALA A 115 -11.59 -0.07 16.05
N ARG A 116 -12.35 -0.94 16.73
CA ARG A 116 -12.77 -2.23 16.17
C ARG A 116 -13.70 -2.08 14.96
N GLN A 117 -14.58 -1.08 14.96
CA GLN A 117 -15.45 -0.78 13.81
C GLN A 117 -14.62 -0.34 12.60
N VAL A 118 -13.65 0.56 12.79
CA VAL A 118 -12.75 1.00 11.71
C VAL A 118 -11.90 -0.17 11.19
N ALA A 119 -11.34 -0.99 12.07
CA ALA A 119 -10.59 -2.19 11.67
C ALA A 119 -11.45 -3.18 10.87
N THR A 120 -12.71 -3.39 11.28
CA THR A 120 -13.67 -4.24 10.55
C THR A 120 -13.99 -3.66 9.16
N TYR A 121 -14.17 -2.34 9.08
CA TYR A 121 -14.36 -1.65 7.81
C TYR A 121 -13.17 -1.84 6.87
N LEU A 122 -11.95 -1.62 7.36
CA LEU A 122 -10.71 -1.82 6.59
C LEU A 122 -10.60 -3.25 6.08
N TRP A 123 -10.85 -4.23 6.95
CA TRP A 123 -10.80 -5.65 6.60
C TRP A 123 -11.75 -5.99 5.45
N ASN A 124 -13.01 -5.56 5.55
CA ASN A 124 -14.06 -5.90 4.60
C ASN A 124 -13.97 -5.15 3.27
N ASN A 125 -13.45 -3.91 3.28
CA ASN A 125 -13.46 -3.05 2.11
C ASN A 125 -12.14 -3.03 1.34
N PHE A 126 -11.01 -3.37 1.97
CA PHE A 126 -9.68 -3.27 1.34
C PHE A 126 -8.83 -4.52 1.49
N LEU A 127 -9.06 -5.35 2.51
CA LEU A 127 -8.30 -6.57 2.75
C LEU A 127 -9.11 -7.81 2.38
N GLY A 128 -8.87 -8.94 3.06
CA GLY A 128 -9.43 -10.25 2.75
C GLY A 128 -10.88 -10.48 3.19
N GLY A 129 -11.54 -9.48 3.76
CA GLY A 129 -12.97 -9.55 4.06
C GLY A 129 -13.84 -9.32 2.81
N HIS A 130 -15.15 -9.23 3.03
CA HIS A 130 -16.13 -9.10 1.94
C HIS A 130 -16.98 -7.85 2.10
N SER A 131 -17.22 -7.15 1.00
CA SER A 131 -18.11 -5.99 0.88
C SER A 131 -18.61 -5.92 -0.56
N SER A 132 -19.88 -5.55 -0.75
CA SER A 132 -20.46 -5.35 -2.08
C SER A 132 -20.04 -4.01 -2.73
N SER A 133 -19.40 -3.13 -1.96
CA SER A 133 -19.06 -1.76 -2.36
C SER A 133 -17.64 -1.38 -1.95
N ARG A 134 -16.67 -2.21 -2.36
CA ARG A 134 -15.24 -1.96 -2.09
C ARG A 134 -14.75 -0.73 -2.86
N PRO A 135 -14.18 0.29 -2.20
CA PRO A 135 -13.80 1.54 -2.86
C PRO A 135 -12.83 1.35 -4.03
N LEU A 136 -11.79 0.52 -3.85
CA LEU A 136 -10.77 0.25 -4.87
C LEU A 136 -11.09 -0.98 -5.73
N GLY A 137 -12.34 -1.44 -5.74
CA GLY A 137 -12.74 -2.68 -6.41
C GLY A 137 -12.30 -3.95 -5.68
N ASP A 138 -12.14 -5.03 -6.44
CA ASP A 138 -11.97 -6.40 -5.92
C ASP A 138 -10.52 -6.78 -5.54
N ALA A 139 -9.55 -5.88 -5.72
CA ALA A 139 -8.19 -6.12 -5.26
C ALA A 139 -8.13 -6.24 -3.72
N VAL A 140 -7.28 -7.14 -3.25
CA VAL A 140 -6.96 -7.33 -1.82
C VAL A 140 -5.61 -6.70 -1.58
N LEU A 141 -5.57 -5.65 -0.77
CA LEU A 141 -4.32 -4.96 -0.42
C LEU A 141 -3.46 -5.81 0.51
N ASP A 142 -2.15 -5.55 0.48
CA ASP A 142 -1.16 -6.28 1.26
C ASP A 142 -1.12 -5.84 2.74
N GLY A 143 -1.74 -4.72 3.08
CA GLY A 143 -1.78 -4.23 4.46
C GLY A 143 -2.39 -2.84 4.62
N VAL A 144 -2.20 -2.30 5.82
CA VAL A 144 -2.60 -0.94 6.20
C VAL A 144 -1.39 -0.22 6.79
N ASP A 145 -1.14 0.98 6.30
CA ASP A 145 -0.15 1.94 6.77
C ASP A 145 -0.85 2.98 7.66
N PHE A 146 -0.23 3.33 8.79
CA PHE A 146 -0.80 4.22 9.81
C PHE A 146 -0.04 5.54 9.77
N ASP A 147 -0.52 6.46 8.93
CA ASP A 147 0.03 7.81 8.81
C ASP A 147 -0.82 8.80 9.62
N ILE A 148 -0.81 8.62 10.95
CA ILE A 148 -1.65 9.39 11.88
C ILE A 148 -0.90 10.64 12.33
N GLU A 149 -1.22 11.77 11.72
CA GLU A 149 -0.51 13.05 11.95
C GLU A 149 -1.31 14.06 12.79
N GLY A 150 -2.55 13.71 13.14
CA GLY A 150 -3.45 14.56 13.93
C GLY A 150 -4.60 13.77 14.57
N GLY A 151 -5.59 14.50 15.03
CA GLY A 151 -6.78 13.98 15.70
C GLY A 151 -7.32 14.99 16.71
N ASP A 152 -8.60 14.82 17.05
CA ASP A 152 -9.27 15.57 18.13
C ASP A 152 -8.79 15.11 19.52
#